data_AF-A0A183MM15-F1
#
_entry.id   AF-A0A183MM15-F1
#
_cell.length_a   1.000
_cell.length_b   1.000
_cell.length_c   1.000
_cell.angle_alpha   90.00
_cell.angle_beta   90.00
_cell.angle_gamma   90.00
#
_symmetry.space_group_name_H-M   'P 1'
#
loop_
_entity.id
_entity.type
_entity.pdbx_description
1 polymer ?
#
loop_
_entity_poly.entity_id
_entity_poly.type
_entity_poly.pdbx_seq_one_letter_code
_entity_poly.pdbx_strand_id
1 'polypeptide(L)'
;MIKRSTVVKAPKTYKSRKNQEDGCSRVGSDFQADVSEYVEKFSYDELQNLSPKEFSIWLPNQQPDMQELKSYLEFARQHQYTQELALILLHWHNYSIPKAVDDIPNYVPVYNKWTKGEVKKFLRCIDSKPRKNFVEAKKTVIQNYKIFKNLS
;
A
#
# COMPACT_ATOMS: atom_id res chain seq x y z
N MET A 1 21.27 7.48 52.92
CA MET A 1 22.07 8.07 51.82
C MET A 1 23.26 7.16 51.57
N ILE A 2 23.17 6.26 50.58
CA ILE A 2 24.20 5.23 50.32
C ILE A 2 25.03 5.69 49.12
N LYS A 3 26.32 5.97 49.32
CA LYS A 3 27.26 6.34 48.26
C LYS A 3 27.67 5.07 47.51
N ARG A 4 27.36 4.98 46.21
CA ARG A 4 27.80 3.89 45.32
C ARG A 4 29.22 4.20 44.80
N SER A 5 30.14 3.25 44.96
CA SER A 5 31.52 3.36 44.47
C SER A 5 31.58 3.39 42.93
N THR A 6 32.34 4.33 42.37
CA THR A 6 32.59 4.46 40.93
C THR A 6 33.65 3.45 40.48
N VAL A 7 33.23 2.44 39.71
CA VAL A 7 34.17 1.53 39.02
C VAL A 7 34.69 2.25 37.77
N VAL A 8 35.98 2.63 37.79
CA VAL A 8 36.69 3.17 36.64
C VAL A 8 36.87 2.04 35.61
N LYS A 9 36.20 2.14 34.46
CA LYS A 9 36.41 1.22 33.33
C LYS A 9 37.73 1.57 32.63
N ALA A 10 38.65 0.61 32.57
CA ALA A 10 39.89 0.72 31.81
C ALA A 10 39.60 0.90 30.30
N PRO A 11 40.42 1.69 29.57
CA PRO A 11 40.24 1.91 28.14
C PRO A 11 40.50 0.60 27.36
N LYS A 12 39.52 0.20 26.54
CA LYS A 12 39.67 -0.93 25.62
C LYS A 12 40.61 -0.52 24.49
N THR A 13 41.80 -1.12 24.45
CA THR A 13 42.71 -1.01 23.31
C THR A 13 42.07 -1.65 22.07
N TYR A 14 41.78 -0.86 21.05
CA TYR A 14 41.31 -1.33 19.75
C TYR A 14 42.43 -2.10 19.05
N LYS A 15 42.38 -3.43 19.10
CA LYS A 15 43.18 -4.26 18.19
C LYS A 15 42.57 -4.16 16.80
N SER A 16 43.33 -3.55 15.88
CA SER A 16 43.09 -3.53 14.43
C SER A 16 42.73 -4.94 13.91
N ARG A 17 41.53 -5.09 13.34
CA ARG A 17 41.17 -6.24 12.51
C ARG A 17 40.80 -5.76 11.12
N LYS A 18 41.77 -5.92 10.23
CA LYS A 18 41.76 -5.61 8.79
C LYS A 18 40.85 -6.55 7.97
N ASN A 19 39.66 -6.91 8.47
CA ASN A 19 38.73 -7.87 7.85
C ASN A 19 37.25 -7.64 8.27
N GLN A 20 36.83 -6.38 8.45
CA GLN A 20 35.50 -6.05 8.99
C GLN A 20 34.60 -5.29 7.98
N GLU A 21 34.92 -5.29 6.68
CA GLU A 21 34.27 -4.37 5.74
C GLU A 21 33.01 -4.92 5.01
N ASP A 22 32.84 -6.25 4.90
CA ASP A 22 31.72 -6.83 4.09
C ASP A 22 30.60 -7.51 4.91
N GLY A 23 30.53 -7.30 6.22
CA GLY A 23 29.50 -7.93 7.04
C GLY A 23 29.27 -7.36 8.44
N CYS A 24 29.76 -6.15 8.72
CA CYS A 24 29.48 -5.49 10.00
C CYS A 24 28.52 -4.31 9.82
N SER A 25 27.67 -4.09 10.82
CA SER A 25 26.81 -2.92 10.88
C SER A 25 27.68 -1.66 10.95
N ARG A 26 27.46 -0.74 10.00
CA ARG A 26 28.17 0.54 9.94
C ARG A 26 27.63 1.48 11.02
N VAL A 27 28.51 2.26 11.64
CA VAL A 27 28.18 3.21 12.72
C VAL A 27 28.73 4.58 12.35
N GLY A 28 27.94 5.63 12.57
CA GLY A 28 28.25 7.02 12.20
C GLY A 28 26.99 7.79 11.81
N SER A 29 27.10 9.12 11.72
CA SER A 29 26.01 10.01 11.31
C SER A 29 25.37 9.63 9.98
N ASP A 30 26.15 9.05 9.07
CA ASP A 30 25.67 8.65 7.73
C ASP A 30 24.85 7.34 7.75
N PHE A 31 24.83 6.63 8.90
CA PHE A 31 24.20 5.32 9.05
C PHE A 31 23.18 5.26 10.18
N GLN A 32 23.25 6.19 11.14
CA GLN A 32 22.34 6.26 12.28
C GLN A 32 21.25 7.31 12.01
N ALA A 33 20.02 7.01 12.42
CA ALA A 33 18.92 7.97 12.34
C ALA A 33 19.01 8.97 13.50
N ASP A 34 18.63 10.22 13.23
CA ASP A 34 18.41 11.21 14.28
C ASP A 34 17.18 10.82 15.09
N VAL A 35 17.39 10.58 16.38
CA VAL A 35 16.31 10.21 17.30
C VAL A 35 15.56 11.48 17.66
N SER A 36 14.31 11.60 17.21
CA SER A 36 13.45 12.71 17.57
C SER A 36 13.24 12.78 19.08
N GLU A 37 13.16 14.00 19.61
CA GLU A 37 12.85 14.23 21.02
C GLU A 37 11.43 13.78 21.34
N TYR A 38 11.23 13.35 22.59
CA TYR A 38 9.91 12.99 23.07
C TYR A 38 9.04 14.23 23.18
N VAL A 39 7.92 14.24 22.46
CA VAL A 39 6.89 15.28 22.53
C VAL A 39 5.66 14.68 23.22
N GLU A 40 5.27 15.25 24.37
CA GLU A 40 4.13 14.75 25.17
C GLU A 40 2.78 14.98 24.46
N LYS A 41 2.65 16.07 23.71
CA LYS A 41 1.46 16.41 22.93
C LYS A 41 1.85 17.09 21.62
N PHE A 42 1.39 16.53 20.49
CA PHE A 42 1.45 17.22 19.22
C PHE A 42 0.57 18.47 19.27
N SER A 43 1.06 19.57 18.72
CA SER A 43 0.26 20.76 18.48
C SER A 43 -0.86 20.47 17.46
N TYR A 44 -1.91 21.30 17.48
CA TYR A 44 -3.02 21.18 16.53
C TYR A 44 -2.54 21.27 15.06
N ASP A 45 -1.55 22.12 14.80
CA ASP A 45 -0.96 22.30 13.47
C ASP A 45 -0.14 21.08 13.03
N GLU A 46 0.56 20.41 13.96
CA GLU A 46 1.27 19.15 13.67
C GLU A 46 0.29 18.01 13.34
N LEU A 47 -0.83 17.92 14.07
CA LEU A 47 -1.87 16.92 13.82
C LEU A 47 -2.54 17.11 12.44
N GLN A 48 -2.81 18.36 12.03
CA GLN A 48 -3.35 18.62 10.70
C GLN A 48 -2.35 18.29 9.58
N ASN A 49 -1.05 18.48 9.83
CA ASN A 49 0.01 18.16 8.87
C ASN A 49 0.36 16.65 8.80
N LEU A 50 -0.14 15.82 9.73
CA LEU A 50 -0.08 14.35 9.61
C LEU A 50 -1.14 13.80 8.64
N SER A 51 -2.30 14.46 8.58
CA SER A 51 -3.46 14.05 7.77
C SER A 51 -3.28 14.00 6.24
N PRO A 52 -2.45 14.82 5.54
CA PRO A 52 -2.46 14.84 4.07
C PRO A 52 -1.84 13.60 3.42
N LYS A 53 -1.23 12.69 4.20
CA LYS A 53 -0.61 11.46 3.69
C LYS A 53 -1.55 10.25 3.72
N GLU A 54 -2.72 10.36 4.34
CA GLU A 54 -3.65 9.25 4.50
C GLU A 54 -5.09 9.65 4.23
N PHE A 55 -5.90 8.67 3.85
CA PHE A 55 -7.35 8.81 3.73
C PHE A 55 -7.99 7.57 4.37
N SER A 56 -9.10 7.77 5.06
CA SER A 56 -9.87 6.65 5.61
C SER A 56 -10.57 5.91 4.47
N ILE A 57 -10.50 4.59 4.50
CA ILE A 57 -11.24 3.69 3.59
C ILE A 57 -12.23 2.80 4.34
N TRP A 58 -12.13 2.78 5.67
CA TRP A 58 -12.97 1.98 6.56
C TRP A 58 -12.83 2.46 8.01
N LEU A 59 -13.93 2.38 8.75
CA LEU A 59 -14.11 2.81 10.13
C LEU A 59 -14.87 1.69 10.84
N PRO A 60 -14.17 0.79 11.56
CA PRO A 60 -14.78 -0.37 12.22
C PRO A 60 -15.95 -0.01 13.15
N ASN A 61 -15.87 1.17 13.78
CA ASN A 61 -16.89 1.64 14.73
C ASN A 61 -18.20 2.08 14.07
N GLN A 62 -18.22 2.26 12.75
CA GLN A 62 -19.41 2.66 12.00
C GLN A 62 -19.97 1.53 11.13
N GLN A 63 -19.39 0.34 11.22
CA GLN A 63 -19.81 -0.82 10.45
C GLN A 63 -21.25 -1.24 10.83
N PRO A 64 -22.10 -1.60 9.85
CA PRO A 64 -23.41 -2.20 10.10
C PRO A 64 -23.31 -3.54 10.84
N ASP A 65 -24.46 -4.08 11.27
CA ASP A 65 -24.47 -5.42 11.86
C ASP A 65 -23.89 -6.46 10.89
N MET A 66 -23.26 -7.50 11.45
CA MET A 66 -22.62 -8.54 10.65
C MET A 66 -23.57 -9.28 9.71
N GLN A 67 -24.85 -9.43 10.07
CA GLN A 67 -25.85 -10.05 9.19
C GLN A 67 -26.20 -9.11 8.03
N GLU A 68 -26.45 -7.83 8.31
CA GLU A 68 -26.77 -6.82 7.30
C GLU A 68 -25.62 -6.62 6.32
N LEU A 69 -24.38 -6.55 6.84
CA LEU A 69 -23.19 -6.43 6.01
C LEU A 69 -23.02 -7.65 5.09
N LYS A 70 -23.25 -8.87 5.58
CA LYS A 70 -23.18 -10.08 4.74
C LYS A 70 -24.22 -10.05 3.64
N SER A 71 -25.46 -9.67 3.94
CA SER A 71 -26.52 -9.54 2.94
C SER A 71 -26.17 -8.48 1.89
N TYR A 72 -25.61 -7.35 2.30
CA TYR A 72 -25.11 -6.32 1.39
C TYR A 72 -23.99 -6.84 0.48
N LEU A 73 -22.99 -7.53 1.03
CA LEU A 73 -21.87 -8.08 0.24
C LEU A 73 -22.34 -9.15 -0.75
N GLU A 74 -23.29 -9.99 -0.36
CA GLU A 74 -23.86 -10.99 -1.27
C GLU A 74 -24.66 -10.35 -2.40
N PHE A 75 -25.43 -9.30 -2.11
CA PHE A 75 -26.10 -8.49 -3.13
C PHE A 75 -25.08 -7.86 -4.09
N ALA A 76 -24.05 -7.18 -3.57
CA ALA A 76 -23.02 -6.55 -4.39
C ALA A 76 -22.29 -7.55 -5.30
N ARG A 77 -22.02 -8.76 -4.81
CA ARG A 77 -21.40 -9.85 -5.58
C ARG A 77 -22.25 -10.25 -6.79
N GLN A 78 -23.58 -10.24 -6.67
CA GLN A 78 -24.49 -10.51 -7.81
C GLN A 78 -24.38 -9.44 -8.90
N HIS A 79 -23.99 -8.22 -8.52
CA HIS A 79 -23.71 -7.09 -9.41
C HIS A 79 -22.23 -7.01 -9.83
N GLN A 80 -21.52 -8.13 -9.73
CA GLN A 80 -20.12 -8.30 -10.09
C GLN A 80 -19.12 -7.56 -9.19
N TYR A 81 -19.53 -6.88 -8.12
CA TYR A 81 -18.57 -6.20 -7.23
C TYR A 81 -17.70 -7.21 -6.49
N THR A 82 -16.43 -6.85 -6.27
CA THR A 82 -15.61 -7.55 -5.29
C THR A 82 -15.97 -7.06 -3.89
N GLN A 83 -15.61 -7.84 -2.88
CA GLN A 83 -15.83 -7.46 -1.49
C GLN A 83 -15.20 -6.10 -1.16
N GLU A 84 -13.97 -5.85 -1.61
CA GLU A 84 -13.25 -4.61 -1.36
C GLU A 84 -13.97 -3.40 -1.95
N LEU A 85 -14.44 -3.52 -3.21
CA LEU A 85 -15.15 -2.43 -3.87
C LEU A 85 -16.50 -2.15 -3.22
N ALA A 86 -17.21 -3.20 -2.79
CA ALA A 86 -18.45 -3.04 -2.04
C ALA A 86 -18.21 -2.34 -0.69
N LEU A 87 -17.15 -2.70 0.05
CA LEU A 87 -16.81 -2.04 1.31
C LEU A 87 -16.41 -0.57 1.11
N ILE A 88 -15.66 -0.26 0.05
CA ILE A 88 -15.31 1.12 -0.32
C ILE A 88 -16.57 1.93 -0.64
N LEU A 89 -17.49 1.37 -1.43
CA LEU A 89 -18.74 2.03 -1.77
C LEU A 89 -19.60 2.27 -0.52
N LEU A 90 -19.68 1.27 0.38
CA LEU A 90 -20.38 1.40 1.65
C LEU A 90 -19.75 2.49 2.53
N HIS A 91 -18.43 2.58 2.59
CA HIS A 91 -17.71 3.64 3.28
C HIS A 91 -18.05 5.03 2.71
N TRP A 92 -18.08 5.17 1.38
CA TRP A 92 -18.46 6.42 0.71
C TRP A 92 -19.89 6.88 1.01
N HIS A 93 -20.80 5.94 1.26
CA HIS A 93 -22.17 6.24 1.68
C HIS A 93 -22.33 6.36 3.19
N ASN A 94 -21.25 6.57 3.95
CA ASN A 94 -21.25 6.66 5.40
C ASN A 94 -21.96 5.45 6.06
N TYR A 95 -21.70 4.24 5.54
CA TYR A 95 -22.27 2.97 6.00
C TYR A 95 -23.79 2.85 5.86
N SER A 96 -24.41 3.69 5.03
CA SER A 96 -25.82 3.56 4.66
C SER A 96 -25.99 2.47 3.59
N ILE A 97 -26.45 1.29 4.02
CA ILE A 97 -26.73 0.16 3.11
C ILE A 97 -27.71 0.54 1.98
N PRO A 98 -28.87 1.20 2.24
CA PRO A 98 -29.80 1.53 1.16
C PRO A 98 -29.18 2.39 0.07
N LYS A 99 -28.43 3.44 0.47
CA LYS A 99 -27.75 4.33 -0.49
C LYS A 99 -26.70 3.60 -1.30
N ALA A 100 -25.92 2.73 -0.66
CA ALA A 100 -24.91 1.93 -1.34
C ALA A 100 -25.53 0.92 -2.31
N VAL A 101 -26.68 0.32 -1.96
CA VAL A 101 -27.45 -0.58 -2.83
C VAL A 101 -27.97 0.15 -4.06
N ASP A 102 -28.54 1.34 -3.88
CA ASP A 102 -29.08 2.15 -4.97
C ASP A 102 -27.99 2.56 -5.99
N ASP A 103 -26.75 2.75 -5.53
CA ASP A 103 -25.63 3.17 -6.39
C ASP A 103 -24.81 2.03 -7.01
N ILE A 104 -24.97 0.78 -6.53
CA ILE A 104 -24.28 -0.39 -7.11
C ILE A 104 -24.44 -0.49 -8.64
N PRO A 105 -25.64 -0.31 -9.22
CA PRO A 105 -25.83 -0.38 -10.68
C PRO A 105 -25.07 0.71 -11.46
N ASN A 106 -24.77 1.84 -10.82
CA ASN A 106 -24.17 3.00 -11.49
C ASN A 106 -22.65 2.88 -11.67
N TYR A 107 -21.97 2.11 -10.82
CA TYR A 107 -20.50 2.04 -10.78
C TYR A 107 -19.92 0.65 -11.06
N VAL A 108 -20.62 -0.19 -11.84
CA VAL A 108 -20.16 -1.55 -12.17
C VAL A 108 -18.73 -1.53 -12.73
N PRO A 109 -17.75 -2.11 -12.02
CA PRO A 109 -16.35 -2.08 -12.45
C PRO A 109 -16.13 -2.93 -13.69
N VAL A 110 -15.44 -2.39 -14.69
CA VAL A 110 -14.99 -3.19 -15.84
C VAL A 110 -13.76 -4.00 -15.45
N TYR A 111 -13.98 -5.27 -15.08
CA TYR A 111 -12.95 -6.18 -14.57
C TYR A 111 -11.84 -6.53 -15.55
N ASN A 112 -12.17 -6.70 -16.83
CA ASN A 112 -11.20 -7.11 -17.84
C ASN A 112 -11.28 -6.21 -19.07
N LYS A 113 -10.31 -5.31 -19.18
CA LYS A 113 -10.12 -4.47 -20.37
C LYS A 113 -9.23 -5.13 -21.43
N TRP A 114 -8.70 -6.33 -21.16
CA TRP A 114 -7.77 -7.00 -22.07
C TRP A 114 -8.51 -7.81 -23.12
N THR A 115 -8.12 -7.61 -24.37
CA THR A 115 -8.54 -8.42 -25.50
C THR A 115 -7.84 -9.79 -25.47
N LYS A 116 -8.45 -10.79 -26.12
CA LYS A 116 -7.82 -12.12 -26.32
C LYS A 116 -6.43 -12.00 -26.99
N GLY A 117 -6.26 -11.01 -27.87
CA GLY A 117 -4.99 -10.74 -28.56
C GLY A 117 -3.90 -10.21 -27.61
N GLU A 118 -4.25 -9.30 -26.70
CA GLU A 118 -3.33 -8.78 -25.69
C GLU A 118 -2.89 -9.87 -24.71
N VAL A 119 -3.82 -10.72 -24.25
CA VAL A 119 -3.50 -11.87 -23.40
C VAL A 119 -2.53 -12.81 -24.13
N LYS A 120 -2.79 -13.14 -25.40
CA LYS A 120 -1.90 -14.00 -26.20
C LYS A 120 -0.50 -13.39 -26.38
N LYS A 121 -0.42 -12.08 -26.63
CA LYS A 121 0.86 -11.36 -26.74
C LYS A 121 1.62 -11.39 -25.42
N PHE A 122 0.94 -11.14 -24.30
CA PHE A 122 1.54 -11.19 -22.98
C PHE A 122 2.09 -12.58 -22.65
N LEU A 123 1.30 -13.64 -22.85
CA LEU A 123 1.74 -15.02 -22.61
C LEU A 123 2.98 -15.38 -23.44
N ARG A 124 3.01 -14.97 -24.73
CA ARG A 124 4.19 -15.16 -25.57
C ARG A 124 5.44 -14.47 -25.00
N CYS A 125 5.31 -13.25 -24.47
CA CYS A 125 6.43 -12.54 -23.85
C CYS A 125 6.89 -13.24 -22.55
N ILE A 126 5.97 -13.76 -21.74
CA ILE A 126 6.32 -14.47 -20.50
C ILE A 126 7.06 -15.78 -20.79
N ASP A 127 6.66 -16.50 -21.83
CA ASP A 127 7.26 -17.77 -22.23
C ASP A 127 8.56 -17.60 -23.05
N SER A 128 8.76 -16.43 -23.67
CA SER A 128 9.99 -16.11 -24.40
C SER A 128 11.20 -15.97 -23.47
N LYS A 129 12.40 -16.18 -23.99
CA LYS A 129 13.65 -15.95 -23.25
C LYS A 129 14.16 -14.52 -23.53
N PRO A 130 14.53 -13.73 -22.51
CA PRO A 130 14.47 -14.03 -21.09
C PRO A 130 13.03 -13.99 -20.53
N ARG A 131 12.67 -14.99 -19.71
CA ARG A 131 11.33 -15.09 -19.13
C ARG A 131 11.04 -13.95 -18.16
N LYS A 132 9.76 -13.59 -18.01
CA LYS A 132 9.28 -12.53 -17.11
C LYS A 132 9.89 -11.15 -17.40
N ASN A 133 10.26 -10.87 -18.65
CA ASN A 133 10.66 -9.54 -19.07
C ASN A 133 9.43 -8.62 -19.22
N PHE A 134 8.96 -8.04 -18.10
CA PHE A 134 7.78 -7.17 -18.10
C PHE A 134 7.99 -5.84 -18.82
N VAL A 135 9.25 -5.39 -18.95
CA VAL A 135 9.59 -4.17 -19.73
C VAL A 135 9.26 -4.38 -21.20
N GLU A 136 9.58 -5.55 -21.74
CA GLU A 136 9.26 -5.92 -23.12
C GLU A 136 7.78 -6.28 -23.30
N ALA A 137 7.20 -7.03 -22.35
CA ALA A 137 5.77 -7.37 -22.38
C ALA A 137 4.88 -6.10 -22.44
N LYS A 138 5.25 -5.05 -21.70
CA LYS A 138 4.56 -3.76 -21.72
C LYS A 138 4.57 -3.10 -23.11
N LYS A 139 5.70 -3.14 -23.83
CA LYS A 139 5.83 -2.57 -25.18
C LYS A 139 4.92 -3.27 -26.17
N THR A 140 4.85 -4.60 -26.09
CA THR A 140 4.09 -5.43 -27.04
C THR A 140 2.57 -5.34 -26.84
N VAL A 141 2.12 -5.13 -25.60
CA VAL A 141 0.69 -5.06 -25.23
C VAL A 141 0.12 -3.64 -25.43
N ILE A 142 0.85 -2.58 -25.08
CA ILE A 142 0.31 -1.20 -25.04
C ILE A 142 0.36 -0.46 -26.39
N GLN A 143 1.09 -0.95 -27.40
CA GLN A 143 1.23 -0.26 -28.70
C GLN A 143 -0.10 0.06 -29.40
N ASN A 144 -1.18 -0.70 -29.12
CA ASN A 144 -2.49 -0.48 -29.74
C ASN A 144 -3.28 0.71 -29.16
N TYR A 145 -2.90 1.25 -27.99
CA TYR A 145 -3.58 2.44 -27.42
C TYR A 145 -3.19 3.76 -28.13
N LYS A 146 -2.10 3.78 -28.89
CA LYS A 146 -1.68 4.97 -29.64
C LYS A 146 -2.53 5.24 -30.89
N ILE A 147 -3.26 4.24 -31.39
CA ILE A 147 -4.08 4.39 -32.61
C ILE A 147 -5.37 5.17 -32.32
N PHE A 148 -5.89 5.14 -31.09
CA PHE A 148 -7.12 5.83 -30.69
C PHE A 148 -6.92 7.26 -30.18
N LYS A 149 -5.69 7.77 -30.10
CA LYS A 149 -5.42 9.18 -29.72
C LYS A 149 -5.37 10.16 -30.89
N ASN A 150 -5.51 9.69 -32.13
CA ASN A 150 -5.50 10.53 -33.34
C ASN A 150 -6.88 10.65 -34.01
N LEU A 151 -7.96 10.40 -33.27
CA LEU A 151 -9.35 10.57 -33.71
C LEU A 151 -10.12 11.43 -32.70
N SER A 152 -9.62 12.65 -32.45
CA SER A 152 -10.38 13.75 -31.87
C SER A 152 -9.90 15.06 -32.44
#